data_AF-A0A502EL42-F1
#
_entry.id   AF-A0A502EL42-F1
#
_cell.length_a   1.000
_cell.length_b   1.000
_cell.length_c   1.000
_cell.angle_alpha   90.00
_cell.angle_beta   90.00
_cell.angle_gamma   90.00
#
_symmetry.space_group_name_H-M   'P 1'
#
loop_
_entity.id
_entity.type
_entity.pdbx_description
1 polymer ?
#
loop_
_entity_poly.entity_id
_entity_poly.type
_entity_poly.pdbx_seq_one_letter_code
_entity_poly.pdbx_strand_id
1 'polypeptide(L)' 'MSQCPTSGRTFQIELRSVLATLQCLSDYAAEKGDGRSAAILGNAADLLELTLITPCAQVLVRPPVPTREQLAQALV' A
#
# COMPACT_ATOMS: atom_id res chain seq x y z
N MET A 1 -21.64 -6.74 -8.09
CA MET A 1 -21.36 -7.39 -6.80
C MET A 1 -19.86 -7.71 -6.77
N SER A 2 -19.05 -6.87 -6.12
CA SER A 2 -17.59 -7.05 -6.06
C SER A 2 -17.22 -8.10 -5.03
N GLN A 3 -16.92 -9.31 -5.49
CA GLN A 3 -16.32 -10.35 -4.67
C GLN A 3 -14.79 -10.15 -4.65
N CYS A 4 -14.25 -9.61 -3.55
CA CYS A 4 -12.90 -10.01 -3.08
C CYS A 4 -12.61 -9.68 -1.60
N PRO A 5 -13.46 -10.06 -0.61
CA PRO A 5 -13.16 -9.81 0.80
C PRO A 5 -12.09 -10.75 1.39
N THR A 6 -11.81 -11.89 0.75
CA THR A 6 -10.87 -12.90 1.26
C THR A 6 -9.41 -12.59 0.93
N SER A 7 -9.13 -12.11 -0.29
CA SER A 7 -7.78 -11.78 -0.76
C SER A 7 -7.11 -10.70 0.10
N GLY A 8 -7.86 -9.64 0.44
CA GLY A 8 -7.34 -8.55 1.28
C GLY A 8 -7.02 -8.99 2.71
N ARG A 9 -7.81 -9.90 3.30
CA ARG A 9 -7.57 -10.40 4.65
C ARG A 9 -6.32 -11.28 4.71
N THR A 10 -6.18 -12.23 3.77
CA THR A 10 -4.98 -13.08 3.70
C THR A 10 -3.74 -12.25 3.43
N PHE A 11 -3.81 -11.29 2.51
CA PHE A 11 -2.72 -10.35 2.23
C PHE A 11 -2.29 -9.58 3.49
N GLN A 12 -3.22 -9.03 4.26
CA GLN A 12 -2.87 -8.32 5.50
C GLN A 12 -2.22 -9.22 6.56
N ILE A 13 -2.65 -10.48 6.67
CA ILE A 13 -2.04 -11.44 7.60
C ILE A 13 -0.60 -11.75 7.19
N GLU A 14 -0.39 -12.07 5.91
CA GLU A 14 0.94 -12.35 5.36
C GLU A 14 1.86 -11.13 5.48
N LEU A 15 1.35 -9.94 5.15
CA LEU A 15 2.09 -8.70 5.25
C LEU A 15 2.54 -8.41 6.68
N ARG A 16 1.68 -8.63 7.68
CA ARG A 16 2.08 -8.50 9.10
C ARG A 16 3.16 -9.50 9.50
N SER A 17 3.10 -10.73 8.99
CA SER A 17 4.15 -11.74 9.21
C SER A 17 5.49 -11.32 8.61
N VAL A 18 5.47 -10.78 7.38
CA VAL A 18 6.67 -10.24 6.71
C VAL A 18 7.24 -9.05 7.48
N LEU A 19 6.40 -8.10 7.91
CA LEU A 19 6.83 -6.95 8.72
C LEU A 19 7.54 -7.38 10.00
N ALA A 20 6.95 -8.33 10.75
CA ALA A 20 7.55 -8.86 11.96
C ALA A 20 8.92 -9.52 11.69
N THR A 21 9.04 -10.22 10.55
CA THR A 21 10.32 -10.83 10.14
C THR A 21 11.37 -9.78 9.81
N LEU A 22 11.02 -8.73 9.07
CA LEU A 22 11.94 -7.64 8.72
C LEU A 22 12.42 -6.88 9.95
N GLN A 23 11.52 -6.60 10.90
CA GLN A 23 11.87 -5.96 12.17
C GLN A 23 12.84 -6.83 12.98
N CYS A 24 12.56 -8.13 13.12
CA CYS A 24 13.44 -9.07 13.80
C CYS A 24 14.84 -9.14 13.16
N LEU A 25 14.91 -9.18 11.83
CA LEU A 25 16.18 -9.18 11.11
C LEU A 25 16.93 -7.84 11.22
N SER A 26 16.20 -6.73 11.25
CA SER A 26 16.75 -5.40 11.48
C SER A 26 17.41 -5.30 12.85
N ASP A 27 16.70 -5.74 13.90
CA ASP A 27 17.21 -5.76 15.27
C ASP A 27 18.43 -6.68 15.39
N TYR A 28 18.36 -7.88 14.80
CA TYR A 28 19.49 -8.80 14.75
C TYR A 28 20.72 -8.17 14.05
N ALA A 29 20.53 -7.51 12.90
CA ALA A 29 21.62 -6.85 12.19
C ALA A 29 22.23 -5.71 13.03
N ALA A 30 21.39 -4.93 13.72
CA ALA A 30 21.84 -3.88 14.63
C ALA A 30 22.66 -4.44 15.81
N GLU A 31 22.20 -5.54 16.42
CA GLU A 31 22.92 -6.25 17.49
C GLU A 31 24.28 -6.80 17.01
N LYS A 32 24.40 -7.17 15.73
CA LYS A 32 25.68 -7.59 15.12
C LYS A 32 26.57 -6.43 14.70
N GLY A 33 26.15 -5.19 14.88
CA GLY A 33 26.87 -3.99 14.45
C GLY A 33 26.78 -3.72 12.95
N ASP A 34 25.93 -4.44 12.20
CA ASP A 34 25.66 -4.18 10.80
C ASP A 34 24.54 -3.13 10.65
N GLY A 35 24.91 -1.88 10.91
CA GLY A 35 23.97 -0.75 10.83
C GLY A 35 23.41 -0.50 9.43
N ARG A 36 24.11 -0.91 8.37
CA ARG A 36 23.63 -0.75 6.99
C ARG A 36 22.50 -1.72 6.70
N SER A 37 22.68 -3.00 7.03
CA SER A 37 21.64 -4.00 6.84
C SER A 37 20.44 -3.71 7.74
N ALA A 38 20.65 -3.29 8.99
CA ALA A 38 19.58 -2.85 9.87
C ALA A 38 18.75 -1.72 9.26
N ALA A 39 19.40 -0.66 8.75
CA ALA A 39 18.70 0.45 8.11
C ALA A 39 17.91 0.03 6.86
N ILE A 40 18.46 -0.86 6.02
CA ILE A 40 17.75 -1.36 4.84
C ILE A 40 16.50 -2.15 5.23
N LEU A 41 16.62 -3.04 6.21
CA LEU A 41 15.53 -3.88 6.69
C LEU A 41 14.43 -3.07 7.39
N GLY A 42 14.82 -2.10 8.23
CA GLY A 42 13.91 -1.14 8.85
C GLY A 42 13.15 -0.31 7.81
N ASN A 43 13.86 0.30 6.86
CA ASN A 43 13.24 1.08 5.79
C ASN A 43 12.27 0.24 4.94
N ALA A 44 12.60 -1.03 4.67
CA ALA A 44 11.72 -1.94 3.97
C ALA A 44 10.45 -2.24 4.77
N ALA A 45 10.57 -2.42 6.10
CA ALA A 45 9.42 -2.59 6.97
C ALA A 45 8.52 -1.34 6.97
N ASP A 46 9.10 -0.15 7.13
CA ASP A 46 8.34 1.12 7.13
C ASP A 46 7.57 1.33 5.82
N LEU A 47 8.18 1.05 4.67
CA LEU A 47 7.53 1.17 3.36
C LEU A 47 6.37 0.18 3.21
N LEU A 48 6.52 -1.04 3.71
CA LEU A 48 5.48 -2.07 3.66
C LEU A 48 4.33 -1.75 4.62
N GLU A 49 4.60 -1.11 5.76
CA GLU A 49 3.57 -0.70 6.72
C GLU A 49 2.59 0.33 6.12
N LEU A 50 3.06 1.20 5.22
CA LEU A 50 2.19 2.14 4.47
C LEU A 50 1.09 1.42 3.68
N THR A 51 1.34 0.19 3.25
CA THR A 51 0.35 -0.62 2.52
C THR A 51 -0.75 -1.19 3.42
N LEU A 52 -0.52 -1.30 4.74
CA LEU A 52 -1.56 -1.64 5.72
C LEU A 52 -2.50 -0.46 6.01
N ILE A 53 -1.97 0.76 5.96
CA ILE A 53 -2.70 1.97 6.35
C ILE A 53 -3.56 2.49 5.20
N THR A 54 -3.24 2.17 3.95
CA THR A 54 -4.01 2.64 2.79
C THR A 54 -5.37 1.92 2.75
N PRO A 55 -6.49 2.57 3.12
CA PRO A 55 -7.80 2.03 2.75
C PRO A 55 -7.79 2.07 1.23
N CYS A 56 -8.06 0.93 0.57
CA CYS A 56 -8.21 0.80 -0.89
C CYS A 56 -8.51 2.16 -1.48
N ALA A 57 -7.51 2.80 -2.12
CA ALA A 57 -7.72 4.08 -2.76
C ALA A 57 -8.98 3.87 -3.60
N GLN A 58 -10.09 4.48 -3.17
CA GLN A 58 -11.32 4.40 -3.93
C GLN A 58 -10.88 4.88 -5.29
N VAL A 59 -10.94 4.00 -6.29
CA VAL A 59 -10.66 4.37 -7.67
C VAL A 59 -11.46 5.64 -7.88
N LEU A 60 -10.78 6.77 -7.92
CA LEU A 60 -11.40 8.05 -8.15
C LEU A 60 -11.88 7.93 -9.58
N VAL A 61 -13.11 7.44 -9.74
CA VAL A 61 -13.73 7.26 -11.04
C VAL A 61 -13.72 8.66 -11.62
N ARG A 62 -12.83 8.87 -12.60
CA ARG A 62 -12.73 10.15 -13.28
C ARG A 62 -14.16 10.48 -13.73
N PRO A 63 -14.72 11.64 -13.36
CA PRO A 63 -16.04 12.00 -13.84
C PRO A 63 -16.04 11.86 -15.36
N PRO A 64 -17.10 11.29 -15.95
CA PRO A 64 -17.15 11.06 -17.39
C PRO A 64 -16.82 12.37 -18.09
N VAL A 65 -15.85 12.31 -19.03
CA VAL A 65 -15.50 13.48 -19.82
C VAL A 65 -16.76 13.85 -20.62
N PRO A 66 -17.28 15.08 -20.48
CA PRO A 66 -18.49 15.46 -21.19
C PRO A 66 -18.26 15.35 -22.69
N THR A 67 -19.23 14.79 -23.42
CA THR A 67 -19.14 14.71 -24.88
C THR A 67 -19.18 16.11 -25.48
N ARG A 68 -18.68 16.26 -26.71
CA ARG A 68 -18.64 17.55 -27.42
C ARG A 68 -20.01 18.22 -27.49
N GLU A 69 -21.08 17.42 -27.54
CA GLU A 69 -22.48 17.89 -27.56
C GLU A 69 -22.93 18.45 -26.20
N GLN A 70 -22.55 17.81 -25.10
CA GLN A 70 -22.83 18.30 -23.74
C GLN A 70 -22.08 19.61 -23.46
N LEU A 71 -20.86 19.75 -23.98
CA LEU A 71 -20.10 20.98 -23.89
C LEU A 71 -20.75 22.11 -24.70
N ALA A 72 -21.27 21.80 -25.89
CA ALA A 72 -21.97 22.77 -26.74
C ALA A 72 -23.29 23.24 -26.13
N GLN A 73 -24.04 22.36 -25.45
CA GLN A 73 -25.29 22.72 -24.77
C GLN A 73 -25.08 23.58 -23.51
N ALA A 74 -23.94 23.45 -22.83
CA ALA A 74 -23.61 24.27 -21.66
C ALA A 74 -23.09 25.68 -22.01
N LEU A 75 -22.78 25.93 -23.29
CA LEU A 75 -22.26 27.20 -23.80
C LEU A 75 -23.34 28.09 -24.44
N VAL A 76 -24.60 27.65 -24.40
CA VAL A 76 -25.81 28.38 -24.87
C VAL A 76 -26.57 28.89 -23.66
#